data_AF-A0A6G1LJX5-F1
#
_entry.id   AF-A0A6G1LJX5-F1
#
_cell.length_a   1.000
_cell.length_b   1.000
_cell.length_c   1.000
_cell.angle_alpha   90.00
_cell.angle_beta   90.00
_cell.angle_gamma   90.00
#
_symmetry.space_group_name_H-M   'P 1'
#
loop_
_entity.id
_entity.type
_entity.pdbx_description
1 polymer ?
#
loop_
_entity_poly.entity_id
_entity_poly.type
_entity_poly.pdbx_seq_one_letter_code
_entity_poly.pdbx_strand_id
1 'polypeptide(L)'
;TKSLPPPPMPDGPQSHVEKLEAEEQNLKLRRRNAEKAIADLEKVEKASPLEVSFAAVREAKERLKEHRENLADIVRQEREVGISISRARRKEGVDEGLWVRRVVS
;
A
#
# COMPACT_ATOMS: atom_id res chain seq x y z
N THR A 1 30.34 15.89 24.66
CA THR A 1 30.42 15.79 23.19
C THR A 1 29.22 15.00 22.71
N LYS A 2 28.21 15.65 22.11
CA LYS A 2 26.95 14.99 21.71
C LYS A 2 27.04 14.69 20.22
N SER A 3 27.46 13.47 19.89
CA SER A 3 27.61 13.00 18.51
C SER A 3 26.23 12.88 17.85
N LEU A 4 26.13 13.38 16.62
CA LEU A 4 24.94 13.21 15.78
C LEU A 4 24.67 11.72 15.53
N PRO A 5 23.41 11.31 15.41
CA PRO A 5 23.08 9.95 15.01
C PRO A 5 23.71 9.69 13.63
N PRO A 6 24.21 8.46 13.38
CA PRO A 6 24.77 8.11 12.08
C PRO A 6 23.70 8.32 11.00
N PRO A 7 24.11 8.74 9.79
CA PRO A 7 23.17 8.89 8.68
C PRO A 7 22.47 7.55 8.43
N PRO A 8 21.18 7.55 8.05
CA PRO A 8 20.50 6.32 7.68
C PRO A 8 21.32 5.64 6.58
N MET A 9 21.73 4.40 6.83
CA MET A 9 22.43 3.64 5.80
C MET A 9 21.53 3.58 4.57
N PRO A 10 22.05 3.86 3.36
CA PRO A 10 21.27 3.62 2.16
C PRO A 10 20.85 2.16 2.18
N ASP A 11 19.55 1.91 2.03
CA ASP A 11 19.06 0.56 1.80
C ASP A 11 19.94 -0.06 0.70
N GLY A 12 20.49 -1.25 0.98
CA GLY A 12 21.37 -1.95 0.03
C GLY A 12 20.70 -2.12 -1.35
N PRO A 13 21.41 -2.64 -2.36
CA PRO A 13 20.83 -2.81 -3.69
C PRO A 13 19.61 -3.74 -3.62
N GLN A 14 18.41 -3.16 -3.47
CA GLN A 14 17.15 -3.91 -3.47
C GLN A 14 16.85 -4.37 -4.89
N SER A 15 16.53 -5.65 -5.03
CA SER A 15 16.07 -6.20 -6.29
C SER A 15 14.78 -5.48 -6.75
N HIS A 16 14.49 -5.48 -8.05
CA HIS A 16 13.28 -4.84 -8.55
C HIS A 16 12.01 -5.46 -7.93
N VAL A 17 12.03 -6.78 -7.69
CA VAL A 17 10.94 -7.50 -7.02
C VAL A 17 10.81 -7.06 -5.57
N GLU A 18 11.91 -6.93 -4.82
CA GLU A 18 11.89 -6.47 -3.42
C GLU A 18 11.30 -5.06 -3.29
N LYS A 19 11.59 -4.16 -4.23
CA LYS A 19 11.00 -2.81 -4.25
C LYS A 19 9.48 -2.87 -4.45
N LEU A 20 9.01 -3.70 -5.37
CA LEU A 20 7.58 -3.87 -5.62
C LEU A 20 6.87 -4.54 -4.43
N GLU A 21 7.53 -5.48 -3.76
CA GLU A 21 7.00 -6.11 -2.53
C GLU A 21 6.91 -5.11 -1.37
N ALA A 22 7.92 -4.25 -1.20
CA ALA A 22 7.88 -3.18 -0.21
C ALA A 22 6.73 -2.18 -0.50
N GLU A 23 6.53 -1.83 -1.77
CA GLU A 23 5.41 -1.00 -2.22
C GLU A 23 4.05 -1.67 -1.92
N GLU A 24 3.92 -2.97 -2.22
CA GLU A 24 2.70 -3.75 -1.92
C GLU A 24 2.39 -3.75 -0.41
N GLN A 25 3.40 -3.92 0.45
CA GLN A 25 3.22 -3.88 1.90
C GLN A 25 2.80 -2.49 2.39
N ASN A 26 3.36 -1.43 1.80
CA ASN A 26 2.96 -0.06 2.10
C ASN A 26 1.49 0.18 1.73
N LEU A 27 1.06 -0.26 0.55
CA LEU A 27 -0.33 -0.15 0.11
C LEU A 27 -1.28 -0.92 1.04
N LYS A 28 -0.90 -2.15 1.46
CA LYS A 28 -1.68 -2.95 2.44
C LYS A 28 -1.84 -2.24 3.79
N LEU A 29 -0.83 -1.49 4.24
CA LEU A 29 -0.92 -0.67 5.45
C LEU A 29 -1.85 0.53 5.24
N ARG A 30 -1.69 1.24 4.11
CA ARG A 30 -2.55 2.38 3.75
C ARG A 30 -4.02 1.98 3.62
N ARG A 31 -4.30 0.82 3.02
CA ARG A 31 -5.65 0.25 2.92
C ARG A 31 -6.29 0.03 4.30
N ARG A 32 -5.57 -0.66 5.19
CA ARG A 32 -6.04 -0.90 6.58
C ARG A 32 -6.31 0.40 7.33
N ASN A 33 -5.45 1.40 7.15
CA ASN A 33 -5.64 2.71 7.79
C ASN A 33 -6.88 3.42 7.24
N ALA A 34 -7.11 3.38 5.92
CA ALA A 34 -8.30 3.95 5.30
C ALA A 34 -9.58 3.24 5.74
N GLU A 35 -9.58 1.90 5.80
CA GLU A 35 -10.70 1.09 6.30
C GLU A 35 -11.02 1.44 7.76
N LYS A 36 -9.99 1.61 8.61
CA LYS A 36 -10.18 2.04 9.99
C LYS A 36 -10.77 3.45 10.09
N ALA A 37 -10.26 4.40 9.31
CA ALA A 37 -10.78 5.77 9.29
C ALA A 37 -12.25 5.81 8.84
N ILE A 38 -12.62 5.01 7.84
CA ILE A 38 -14.01 4.84 7.40
C ILE A 38 -14.85 4.29 8.55
N ALA A 39 -14.42 3.21 9.20
CA ALA A 39 -15.17 2.61 10.29
C ALA A 39 -15.38 3.57 11.47
N ASP A 40 -14.40 4.42 11.77
CA ASP A 40 -14.51 5.42 12.82
C ASP A 40 -15.46 6.58 12.44
N LEU A 41 -15.41 7.06 11.21
CA LEU A 41 -16.33 8.08 10.71
C LEU A 41 -17.78 7.56 10.58
N GLU A 42 -17.96 6.29 10.22
CA GLU A 42 -19.30 5.66 10.19
C GLU A 42 -19.94 5.57 11.57
N LYS A 43 -19.15 5.45 12.64
CA LYS A 43 -19.69 5.54 14.02
C LYS A 43 -20.23 6.93 14.30
N VAL A 44 -19.52 7.97 13.87
CA VAL A 44 -19.95 9.37 14.01
C VAL A 44 -21.20 9.64 13.18
N GLU A 45 -21.28 9.10 11.96
CA GLU A 45 -22.47 9.23 11.10
C GLU A 45 -23.72 8.60 11.72
N LYS A 46 -23.56 7.45 12.40
CA LYS A 46 -24.64 6.69 13.05
C LYS A 46 -24.91 7.11 14.50
N ALA A 47 -24.09 8.01 15.05
CA ALA A 47 -24.21 8.45 16.43
C ALA A 47 -25.54 9.17 16.67
N SER A 48 -25.99 9.18 17.93
CA SER A 48 -27.22 9.86 18.30
C SER A 48 -27.07 11.37 18.09
N PRO A 49 -28.10 12.09 17.59
CA PRO A 49 -28.08 13.56 17.48
C PRO A 49 -27.89 14.30 18.81
N LEU A 50 -28.02 13.60 19.94
CA LEU A 50 -27.72 14.14 21.27
C LEU A 50 -26.23 14.09 21.61
N GLU A 51 -25.46 13.23 20.95
CA GLU A 51 -24.02 13.03 21.16
C GLU A 51 -23.19 13.83 20.17
N VAL A 52 -23.69 14.01 18.94
CA VAL A 52 -22.96 14.66 17.84
C VAL A 52 -23.85 15.67 17.14
N SER A 53 -23.29 16.85 16.83
CA SER A 53 -24.00 17.90 16.10
C SER A 53 -24.26 17.50 14.64
N PHE A 54 -25.36 17.97 14.05
CA PHE A 54 -25.67 17.73 12.63
C PHE A 54 -24.58 18.25 11.68
N ALA A 55 -23.87 19.32 12.05
CA ALA A 55 -22.74 19.83 11.29
C ALA A 55 -21.59 18.81 11.24
N ALA A 56 -21.25 18.21 12.38
CA ALA A 56 -20.21 17.18 12.46
C ALA A 56 -20.60 15.90 11.71
N VAL A 57 -21.89 15.51 11.71
CA VAL A 57 -22.38 14.39 10.89
C VAL A 57 -22.23 14.68 9.40
N ARG A 58 -22.54 15.91 8.96
CA ARG A 58 -22.38 16.30 7.55
C ARG A 58 -20.92 16.29 7.12
N GLU A 59 -20.03 16.83 7.94
CA GLU A 59 -18.59 16.79 7.70
C GLU A 59 -18.05 15.36 7.67
N ALA A 60 -18.53 14.48 8.56
CA ALA A 60 -18.19 13.06 8.56
C ALA A 60 -18.65 12.37 7.26
N LYS A 61 -19.82 12.71 6.72
CA LYS A 61 -20.30 12.18 5.42
C LYS A 61 -19.43 12.62 4.25
N GLU A 62 -19.01 13.88 4.22
CA GLU A 62 -18.11 14.39 3.17
C GLU A 62 -16.75 13.67 3.24
N ARG A 63 -16.15 13.56 4.43
CA ARG A 63 -14.91 12.79 4.64
C ARG A 63 -15.06 11.31 4.31
N LEU A 64 -16.19 10.69 4.64
CA LEU A 64 -16.46 9.29 4.30
C LEU A 64 -16.42 9.07 2.79
N LYS A 65 -16.97 10.00 2.01
CA LYS A 65 -16.92 9.93 0.55
C LYS A 65 -15.47 9.98 0.07
N GLU A 66 -14.69 10.95 0.54
CA GLU A 66 -13.27 11.08 0.19
C GLU A 66 -12.45 9.84 0.57
N HIS A 67 -12.65 9.31 1.77
CA HIS A 67 -11.93 8.11 2.21
C HIS A 67 -12.32 6.86 1.41
N ARG A 68 -13.58 6.73 0.98
CA ARG A 68 -14.03 5.63 0.11
C ARG A 68 -13.45 5.73 -1.29
N GLU A 69 -13.36 6.92 -1.86
CA GLU A 69 -12.70 7.17 -3.14
C GLU A 69 -11.20 6.82 -3.05
N ASN A 70 -10.52 7.32 -2.00
CA ASN A 70 -9.12 6.99 -1.74
C ASN A 70 -8.89 5.48 -1.54
N LEU A 71 -9.80 4.78 -0.85
CA LEU A 71 -9.73 3.33 -0.68
C LEU A 71 -9.83 2.60 -2.02
N ALA A 72 -10.74 3.03 -2.90
CA ALA A 72 -10.89 2.45 -4.23
C ALA A 72 -9.61 2.62 -5.07
N ASP A 73 -8.97 3.78 -4.98
CA ASP A 73 -7.70 4.05 -5.65
C ASP A 73 -6.55 3.20 -5.10
N ILE A 74 -6.46 3.04 -3.77
CA ILE A 74 -5.46 2.16 -3.13
C ILE A 74 -5.65 0.71 -3.60
N VAL A 75 -6.88 0.21 -3.65
CA VAL A 75 -7.16 -1.17 -4.12
C VAL A 75 -6.77 -1.34 -5.59
N ARG A 76 -6.99 -0.31 -6.43
CA ARG A 76 -6.53 -0.34 -7.83
C ARG A 76 -5.00 -0.43 -7.91
N GLN A 77 -4.30 0.39 -7.13
CA GLN A 77 -2.83 0.39 -7.05
C GLN A 77 -2.29 -0.97 -6.56
N GLU A 78 -2.88 -1.54 -5.50
CA GLU A 78 -2.51 -2.87 -4.99
C GLU A 78 -2.59 -3.94 -6.10
N ARG A 79 -3.68 -3.91 -6.88
CA ARG A 79 -3.85 -4.84 -8.01
C ARG A 79 -2.80 -4.64 -9.09
N GLU A 80 -2.49 -3.41 -9.45
CA GLU A 80 -1.47 -3.08 -10.45
C GLU A 80 -0.06 -3.52 -10.02
N VAL A 81 0.30 -3.27 -8.76
CA VAL A 81 1.57 -3.72 -8.17
C VAL A 81 1.63 -5.25 -8.12
N GLY A 82 0.56 -5.94 -7.72
CA GLY A 82 0.51 -7.41 -7.72
C GLY A 82 0.70 -8.02 -9.12
N ILE A 83 0.16 -7.38 -10.17
CA ILE A 83 0.41 -7.77 -11.56
C ILE A 83 1.88 -7.57 -11.93
N SER A 84 2.47 -6.44 -11.53
CA SER A 84 3.89 -6.13 -11.79
C SER A 84 4.83 -7.12 -11.11
N ILE A 85 4.59 -7.48 -9.84
CA ILE A 85 5.33 -8.52 -9.13
C ILE A 85 5.25 -9.86 -9.87
N SER A 86 4.04 -10.26 -10.28
CA SER A 86 3.81 -11.51 -11.01
C SER A 86 4.50 -11.54 -12.38
N ARG A 87 4.67 -10.39 -13.03
CA ARG A 87 5.43 -10.26 -14.29
C ARG A 87 6.94 -10.29 -14.04
N ALA A 88 7.42 -9.58 -13.03
CA ALA A 88 8.83 -9.54 -12.66
C ALA A 88 9.37 -10.93 -12.31
N ARG A 89 8.66 -11.68 -11.44
CA ARG A 89 9.01 -13.06 -11.08
C ARG A 89 9.01 -14.02 -12.27
N ARG A 90 8.08 -13.85 -13.23
CA ARG A 90 8.08 -14.65 -14.46
C ARG A 90 9.27 -14.34 -15.37
N LYS A 91 9.68 -13.08 -15.44
CA LYS A 91 10.83 -12.66 -16.26
C LYS A 91 12.13 -13.23 -15.70
N GLU A 92 12.32 -13.18 -14.38
CA GLU A 92 13.47 -13.81 -13.70
C GLU A 92 13.57 -15.31 -14.02
N GLY A 93 12.44 -16.04 -14.02
CA GLY A 93 12.43 -17.46 -14.38
C GLY A 93 12.65 -17.78 -15.87
N VAL A 94 12.39 -16.84 -16.79
CA VAL A 94 12.66 -17.02 -18.23
C VAL A 94 14.13 -16.76 -18.54
N ASP A 95 14.74 -15.77 -17.90
CA ASP A 95 16.17 -15.46 -18.07
C ASP A 95 17.09 -16.56 -17.50
N GLU A 96 16.68 -17.28 -16.43
CA GLU A 96 17.38 -18.47 -15.95
C GLU A 96 17.27 -19.68 -16.89
N GLY A 97 16.19 -19.79 -17.67
CA GLY A 97 15.93 -20.91 -18.59
C GLY A 97 16.64 -20.82 -19.95
N LEU A 98 17.16 -19.64 -20.33
CA LEU A 98 17.74 -19.40 -21.65
C LEU A 98 19.25 -19.69 -21.75
N TRP A 99 19.95 -19.91 -20.62
CA TRP A 99 21.40 -20.15 -20.61
C TRP A 99 21.81 -21.58 -20.25
N VAL A 100 20.87 -22.45 -19.86
CA VAL A 100 21.15 -23.85 -19.54
C VAL A 100 20.83 -24.75 -20.74
N ARG A 101 21.67 -24.68 -21.80
CA ARG A 101 21.91 -25.75 -22.80
C ARG A 101 22.84 -25.29 -23.93
N ARG A 102 24.13 -25.24 -23.64
CA ARG A 102 25.25 -25.50 -24.57
C ARG A 102 26.47 -25.70 -23.66
N VAL A 103 27.15 -26.83 -23.57
CA VAL A 103 27.50 -27.87 -24.54
C VAL A 103 27.67 -29.17 -23.75
N VAL A 104 27.20 -30.28 -24.32
CA VAL A 104 27.75 -31.61 -24.02
C VAL A 104 28.80 -31.86 -25.09
N SER A 105 30.07 -31.91 -24.69
CA SER A 105 31.16 -32.75 -25.23
C SER A 105 32.41 -32.52 -24.41
#